data_AF-A0A6J7DBG2-F1
#
_entry.id   AF-A0A6J7DBG2-F1
#
_cell.length_a   1.000
_cell.length_b   1.000
_cell.length_c   1.000
_cell.angle_alpha   90.00
_cell.angle_beta   90.00
_cell.angle_gamma   90.00
#
_symmetry.space_group_name_H-M   'P 1'
#
loop_
_entity.id
_entity.type
_entity.pdbx_description
1 polymer ?
#
loop_
_entity_poly.entity_id
_entity_poly.type
_entity_poly.pdbx_seq_one_letter_code
_entity_poly.pdbx_strand_id
1 'polypeptide(L)'
;MAIFWGMGSKSKNYDGLWVPYHCSVCDDFSAFAVTENYKYGQVYGIRIAKYKAKHFLVCQKCDRAILLERPEQFITAQGIGRRIATSDPSSLNIMAYVSEVARSVFNNIELAKALEDAESVRANSESLEDVYPAAITSEISNLVDDTKVCPECAENIKAAAIKCRFCSYSYE
;
A
#
# COMPACT_ATOMS: atom_id res chain seq x y z
N MET A 1 22.86 19.19 38.10
CA MET A 1 22.26 17.84 38.24
C MET A 1 20.76 18.03 38.43
N ALA A 2 19.94 17.80 37.40
CA ALA A 2 18.49 17.97 37.50
C ALA A 2 17.87 16.67 38.05
N ILE A 3 17.17 16.73 39.17
CA ILE A 3 16.52 15.58 39.82
C ILE A 3 15.15 15.37 39.15
N PHE A 4 15.00 14.27 38.42
CA PHE A 4 13.72 13.88 37.80
C PHE A 4 12.90 13.03 38.78
N TRP A 5 11.71 13.50 39.14
CA TRP A 5 10.71 12.73 39.90
C TRP A 5 9.78 12.06 38.89
N GLY A 6 10.20 10.90 38.37
CA GLY A 6 9.38 10.05 37.50
C GLY A 6 9.83 9.98 36.04
N MET A 7 9.64 8.79 35.46
CA MET A 7 9.85 8.49 34.05
C MET A 7 8.53 7.98 33.44
N GLY A 8 8.17 8.48 32.26
CA GLY A 8 7.02 7.99 31.50
C GLY A 8 7.37 7.65 30.05
N SER A 9 6.52 6.86 29.40
CA SER A 9 6.59 6.57 27.96
C SER A 9 5.37 7.12 27.25
N LYS A 10 5.55 7.61 26.01
CA LYS A 10 4.45 7.95 25.11
C LYS A 10 4.73 7.48 23.69
N SER A 11 3.67 7.08 23.01
CA SER A 11 3.59 6.98 21.56
C SER A 11 2.99 8.27 21.01
N LYS A 12 3.55 8.76 19.92
CA LYS A 12 2.96 9.80 19.09
C LYS A 12 2.79 9.23 17.70
N ASN A 13 1.54 8.99 17.31
CA ASN A 13 1.20 8.84 15.92
C ASN A 13 1.09 10.24 15.32
N TYR A 14 1.71 10.47 14.17
CA TYR A 14 1.53 11.75 13.48
C TYR A 14 0.25 11.64 12.66
N ASP A 15 -0.88 12.01 13.28
CA ASP A 15 -2.20 11.90 12.66
C ASP A 15 -2.20 12.52 11.25
N GLY A 16 -2.60 11.72 10.25
CA GLY A 16 -2.64 12.09 8.84
C GLY A 16 -1.38 11.75 8.02
N LEU A 17 -0.26 11.38 8.65
CA LEU A 17 0.96 10.97 7.93
C LEU A 17 1.00 9.46 7.73
N TRP A 18 0.82 9.05 6.48
CA TRP A 18 0.96 7.68 6.05
C TRP A 18 1.92 7.57 4.87
N VAL A 19 2.52 6.40 4.73
CA VAL A 19 3.50 6.10 3.69
C VAL A 19 3.14 4.74 3.08
N PRO A 20 2.99 4.63 1.75
CA PRO A 20 2.71 3.35 1.11
C PRO A 20 3.99 2.50 1.10
N TYR A 21 3.88 1.26 1.55
CA TYR A 21 4.98 0.30 1.46
C TYR A 21 4.46 -1.14 1.39
N HIS A 22 5.31 -2.06 0.98
CA HIS A 22 4.99 -3.48 0.94
C HIS A 22 5.02 -4.07 2.36
N CYS A 23 3.95 -4.75 2.76
CA CYS A 23 3.90 -5.46 4.03
C CYS A 23 4.20 -6.94 3.82
N SER A 24 5.28 -7.46 4.42
CA SER A 24 5.62 -8.89 4.34
C SER A 24 4.62 -9.84 5.00
N VAL A 25 3.69 -9.32 5.82
CA VAL A 25 2.66 -10.13 6.50
C VAL A 25 1.36 -10.15 5.69
N CYS A 26 0.99 -9.04 5.07
CA CYS A 26 -0.21 -8.95 4.22
C CYS A 26 0.04 -9.40 2.78
N ASP A 27 1.31 -9.50 2.38
CA ASP A 27 1.74 -9.76 0.99
C ASP A 27 1.11 -8.79 -0.03
N ASP A 28 0.92 -7.54 0.40
CA ASP A 28 0.23 -6.51 -0.36
C ASP A 28 0.74 -5.12 0.02
N PHE A 29 0.55 -4.15 -0.87
CA PHE A 29 0.79 -2.74 -0.59
C PHE A 29 -0.20 -2.23 0.44
N SER A 30 0.33 -1.56 1.45
CA SER A 30 -0.46 -1.08 2.58
C SER A 30 0.04 0.30 3.00
N ALA A 31 -0.88 1.08 3.58
CA ALA A 31 -0.52 2.32 4.25
C ALA A 31 0.18 2.00 5.59
N PHE A 32 1.34 2.60 5.81
CA PHE A 32 2.07 2.55 7.07
C PHE A 32 1.98 3.89 7.78
N ALA A 33 1.54 3.88 9.04
CA ALA A 33 1.51 5.03 9.91
C ALA A 33 2.92 5.32 10.47
N VAL A 34 3.32 6.59 10.44
CA VAL A 34 4.63 7.04 10.94
C VAL A 34 4.52 7.34 12.43
N THR A 35 5.05 6.44 13.26
CA THR A 35 4.92 6.48 14.73
C THR A 35 6.25 6.73 15.42
N GLU A 36 6.23 7.56 16.46
CA GLU A 36 7.37 7.79 17.33
C GLU A 36 7.06 7.40 18.78
N ASN A 37 7.85 6.51 19.36
CA ASN A 37 7.79 6.14 20.77
C ASN A 37 8.96 6.78 21.51
N TYR A 38 8.70 7.53 22.57
CA TYR A 38 9.76 8.18 23.35
C TYR A 38 9.52 8.10 24.84
N LYS A 39 10.60 8.17 25.61
CA LYS A 39 10.54 8.38 27.06
C LYS A 39 10.65 9.86 27.40
N TYR A 40 10.11 10.24 28.54
CA TYR A 40 10.24 11.60 29.03
C TYR A 40 10.48 11.65 30.53
N GLY A 41 11.23 12.67 30.94
CA GLY A 41 11.49 12.97 32.35
C GLY A 41 10.47 13.98 32.87
N GLN A 42 10.08 13.83 34.13
CA GLN A 42 9.19 14.76 34.81
C GLN A 42 9.87 15.40 36.03
N VAL A 43 9.50 16.64 36.30
CA VAL A 43 9.79 17.32 37.58
C VAL A 43 8.50 17.99 38.02
N TYR A 44 8.04 17.68 39.24
CA TYR A 44 6.74 18.13 39.76
C TYR A 44 5.56 17.87 38.79
N GLY A 45 5.55 16.72 38.11
CA GLY A 45 4.51 16.35 37.14
C GLY A 45 4.63 17.00 35.76
N ILE A 46 5.44 18.05 35.62
CA ILE A 46 5.67 18.78 34.36
C ILE A 46 6.74 18.05 33.53
N ARG A 47 6.54 17.98 32.21
CA ARG A 47 7.47 17.35 31.26
C ARG A 47 8.62 18.28 30.92
N ILE A 48 9.86 17.81 31.09
CA ILE A 48 11.03 18.69 30.93
C ILE A 48 11.98 18.20 29.84
N ALA A 49 12.02 16.90 29.54
CA ALA A 49 12.91 16.38 28.51
C ALA A 49 12.36 15.11 27.84
N LYS A 50 12.50 15.05 26.51
CA LYS A 50 12.28 13.85 25.68
C LYS A 50 13.61 13.12 25.49
N TYR A 51 13.63 11.80 25.67
CA TYR A 51 14.82 10.98 25.49
C TYR A 51 14.46 9.56 25.02
N LYS A 52 15.45 8.82 24.48
CA LYS A 52 15.27 7.45 23.95
C LYS A 52 14.07 7.33 22.99
N ALA A 53 14.02 8.21 21.97
CA ALA A 53 13.04 8.10 20.91
C ALA A 53 13.37 6.90 20.00
N LYS A 54 12.36 6.12 19.67
CA LYS A 54 12.37 5.02 18.72
C LYS A 54 11.30 5.28 17.67
N HIS A 55 11.63 5.04 16.42
CA HIS A 55 10.79 5.36 15.27
C HIS A 55 10.29 4.09 14.61
N PHE A 56 9.02 4.08 14.22
CA PHE A 56 8.36 2.92 13.67
C PHE A 56 7.47 3.29 12.48
N LEU A 57 7.41 2.39 11.51
CA LEU A 57 6.34 2.34 10.51
C LEU A 57 5.39 1.22 10.90
N VAL A 58 4.12 1.55 11.11
CA VAL A 58 3.10 0.58 11.57
C VAL A 58 2.09 0.35 10.45
N CYS A 59 1.99 -0.89 9.98
CA CYS A 59 1.02 -1.24 8.94
C CYS A 59 -0.41 -1.06 9.46
N GLN A 60 -1.26 -0.34 8.71
CA GLN A 60 -2.65 -0.12 9.11
C GLN A 60 -3.57 -1.35 8.93
N LYS A 61 -3.14 -2.37 8.15
CA LYS A 61 -3.92 -3.60 7.95
C LYS A 61 -3.68 -4.64 9.06
N CYS A 62 -2.43 -4.83 9.49
CA CYS A 62 -2.03 -5.92 10.38
C CYS A 62 -1.24 -5.48 11.62
N ASP A 63 -1.12 -4.18 11.87
CA ASP A 63 -0.37 -3.58 12.99
C ASP A 63 1.12 -3.98 13.08
N ARG A 64 1.67 -4.55 12.00
CA ARG A 64 3.09 -4.90 11.93
C ARG A 64 3.94 -3.63 12.00
N ALA A 65 4.72 -3.52 13.07
CA ALA A 65 5.69 -2.44 13.25
C ALA A 65 7.06 -2.80 12.66
N ILE A 66 7.57 -1.93 11.80
CA ILE A 66 8.93 -1.96 11.28
C ILE A 66 9.73 -0.88 12.01
N LEU A 67 10.82 -1.26 12.67
CA LEU A 67 11.70 -0.33 13.37
C LEU A 67 12.54 0.44 12.34
N LEU A 68 12.56 1.77 12.46
CA LEU A 68 13.51 2.63 11.77
C LEU A 68 14.71 2.85 12.68
N GLU A 69 15.83 2.23 12.33
CA GLU A 69 17.04 2.25 13.14
C GLU A 69 17.75 3.60 13.11
N ARG A 70 17.68 4.28 11.96
CA ARG A 70 18.35 5.56 11.75
C ARG A 70 17.35 6.71 11.82
N PRO A 71 17.68 7.83 12.49
CA PRO A 71 16.78 8.99 12.57
C PRO A 71 16.48 9.61 11.21
N GLU A 72 17.42 9.51 10.26
CA GLU A 72 17.25 9.98 8.88
C GLU A 72 16.08 9.27 8.17
N GLN A 73 15.90 7.97 8.38
CA GLN A 73 14.81 7.20 7.80
C GLN A 73 13.45 7.75 8.23
N PHE A 74 13.34 8.15 9.50
CA PHE A 74 12.11 8.73 10.04
C PHE A 74 11.81 10.11 9.47
N ILE A 75 12.84 10.96 9.32
CA ILE A 75 12.70 12.28 8.71
C ILE A 75 12.25 12.15 7.24
N THR A 76 12.89 11.24 6.50
CA THR A 76 12.55 10.96 5.10
C THR A 76 11.12 10.42 4.97
N ALA A 77 10.73 9.44 5.79
CA ALA A 77 9.36 8.92 5.78
C ALA A 77 8.32 10.02 6.12
N GLN A 78 8.63 10.91 7.06
CA GLN A 78 7.78 12.05 7.36
C GLN A 78 7.68 13.03 6.18
N GLY A 79 8.79 13.29 5.47
CA GLY A 79 8.82 14.12 4.27
C GLY A 79 7.96 13.54 3.13
N ILE A 80 8.05 12.24 2.91
CA ILE A 80 7.20 11.52 1.94
C ILE A 80 5.72 11.63 2.33
N GLY A 81 5.38 11.28 3.57
CA GLY A 81 3.99 11.35 4.03
C GLY A 81 3.39 12.76 3.94
N ARG A 82 4.19 13.81 4.18
CA ARG A 82 3.73 15.20 4.02
C ARG A 82 3.40 15.52 2.58
N ARG A 83 4.25 15.12 1.63
CA ARG A 83 4.00 15.33 0.20
C ARG A 83 2.73 14.63 -0.24
N ILE A 84 2.51 13.39 0.20
CA ILE A 84 1.27 12.64 -0.07
C ILE A 84 0.07 13.37 0.50
N ALA A 85 0.15 13.83 1.75
CA ALA A 85 -0.94 14.56 2.40
C ALA A 85 -1.27 15.90 1.73
N THR A 86 -0.31 16.54 1.06
CA THR A 86 -0.52 17.79 0.30
C THR A 86 -0.86 17.58 -1.17
N SER A 87 -0.70 16.36 -1.69
CA SER A 87 -0.95 16.06 -3.10
C SER A 87 -2.44 15.85 -3.35
N ASP A 88 -2.91 16.21 -4.55
CA ASP A 88 -4.28 15.94 -4.95
C ASP A 88 -4.52 14.42 -5.06
N PRO A 89 -5.61 13.87 -4.49
CA PRO A 89 -5.87 12.44 -4.51
C PRO A 89 -5.96 11.86 -5.93
N SER A 90 -6.45 12.65 -6.89
CA SER A 90 -6.72 12.22 -8.26
C SER A 90 -5.47 12.10 -9.13
N SER A 91 -4.37 12.75 -8.76
CA SER A 91 -3.08 12.70 -9.48
C SER A 91 -2.03 11.87 -8.74
N LEU A 92 -2.42 11.22 -7.64
CA LEU A 92 -1.50 10.52 -6.76
C LEU A 92 -1.06 9.20 -7.39
N ASN A 93 0.18 9.17 -7.87
CA ASN A 93 0.81 7.92 -8.28
C ASN A 93 1.39 7.19 -7.06
N ILE A 94 0.61 6.25 -6.52
CA ILE A 94 0.97 5.48 -5.31
C ILE A 94 2.25 4.67 -5.54
N MET A 95 2.44 4.09 -6.74
CA MET A 95 3.58 3.20 -7.02
C MET A 95 4.91 3.96 -7.03
N ALA A 96 4.92 5.19 -7.56
CA ALA A 96 6.07 6.08 -7.49
C ALA A 96 6.47 6.41 -6.03
N TYR A 97 5.49 6.58 -5.14
CA TYR A 97 5.79 6.78 -3.72
C TYR A 97 6.28 5.50 -3.05
N VAL A 98 5.77 4.32 -3.43
CA VAL A 98 6.27 3.04 -2.92
C VAL A 98 7.75 2.84 -3.29
N SER A 99 8.13 3.12 -4.55
CA SER A 99 9.52 2.99 -4.99
C SER A 99 10.43 4.01 -4.27
N GLU A 100 9.96 5.24 -4.08
CA GLU A 100 10.69 6.27 -3.32
C GLU A 100 10.94 5.84 -1.86
N VAL A 101 9.96 5.20 -1.22
CA VAL A 101 10.08 4.69 0.15
C VAL A 101 11.05 3.53 0.22
N ALA A 102 10.95 2.58 -0.70
CA ALA A 102 11.88 1.45 -0.79
C ALA A 102 13.33 1.93 -0.92
N ARG A 103 13.56 2.94 -1.77
CA ARG A 103 14.88 3.51 -2.03
C ARG A 103 15.39 4.38 -0.89
N SER A 104 14.58 5.31 -0.40
CA SER A 104 15.06 6.40 0.47
C SER A 104 14.95 6.08 1.96
N VAL A 105 14.00 5.22 2.34
CA VAL A 105 13.82 4.81 3.75
C VAL A 105 14.54 3.49 4.02
N PHE A 106 14.42 2.52 3.13
CA PHE A 106 14.97 1.18 3.35
C PHE A 106 16.27 0.87 2.58
N ASN A 107 16.72 1.78 1.70
CA ASN A 107 17.90 1.57 0.84
C ASN A 107 17.80 0.27 0.01
N ASN A 108 16.59 -0.16 -0.32
CA ASN A 108 16.33 -1.34 -1.13
C ASN A 108 16.23 -0.94 -2.61
N ILE A 109 17.40 -0.85 -3.25
CA ILE A 109 17.53 -0.38 -4.64
C ILE A 109 16.93 -1.38 -5.63
N GLU A 110 17.04 -2.68 -5.34
CA GLU A 110 16.54 -3.76 -6.21
C GLU A 110 15.01 -3.71 -6.30
N LEU A 111 14.33 -3.59 -5.15
CA LEU A 111 12.88 -3.46 -5.11
C LEU A 111 12.41 -2.18 -5.81
N ALA A 112 13.11 -1.06 -5.62
CA ALA A 112 12.75 0.20 -6.25
C ALA A 112 12.82 0.13 -7.77
N LYS A 113 13.90 -0.44 -8.33
CA LYS A 113 14.05 -0.63 -9.77
C LYS A 113 12.98 -1.55 -10.36
N ALA A 114 12.70 -2.67 -9.69
CA ALA A 114 11.67 -3.60 -10.15
C ALA A 114 10.27 -2.95 -10.26
N LEU A 115 9.95 -2.03 -9.35
CA LEU A 115 8.70 -1.28 -9.39
C LEU A 115 8.67 -0.22 -10.51
N GLU A 116 9.77 0.51 -10.70
CA GLU A 116 9.93 1.49 -11.79
C GLU A 116 9.84 0.81 -13.17
N ASP A 117 10.51 -0.34 -13.33
CA ASP A 117 10.48 -1.12 -14.57
C ASP A 117 9.06 -1.64 -14.87
N ALA A 118 8.35 -2.15 -13.86
CA ALA A 118 6.96 -2.61 -14.01
C ALA A 118 6.00 -1.48 -14.41
N GLU A 119 6.26 -0.26 -13.95
CA GLU A 119 5.47 0.92 -14.30
C GLU A 119 5.73 1.36 -15.75
N SER A 120 6.98 1.32 -16.21
CA SER A 120 7.32 1.62 -17.60
C SER A 120 6.66 0.67 -18.60
N VAL A 121 6.51 -0.62 -18.25
CA VAL A 121 5.81 -1.61 -19.07
C VAL A 121 4.31 -1.33 -19.12
N ARG A 122 3.70 -0.88 -18.01
CA ARG A 122 2.28 -0.48 -17.98
C ARG A 122 2.01 0.76 -18.83
N ALA A 123 2.85 1.80 -18.73
CA ALA A 123 2.73 3.00 -19.57
C ALA A 123 2.89 2.69 -21.07
N ASN A 124 3.71 1.69 -21.42
CA ASN A 124 3.86 1.22 -22.79
C ASN A 124 2.69 0.35 -23.27
N SER A 125 1.91 -0.27 -22.37
CA SER A 125 0.69 -1.00 -22.74
C SER A 125 -0.53 -0.10 -22.98
N GLU A 126 -0.54 1.12 -22.42
CA GLU A 126 -1.64 2.09 -22.55
C GLU A 126 -1.53 2.94 -23.84
N SER A 127 -0.38 2.89 -24.54
CA SER A 127 -0.14 3.56 -25.83
C SER A 127 -0.26 2.64 -27.05
N LEU A 128 -0.78 1.42 -26.87
CA LEU A 128 -0.89 0.40 -27.91
C LEU A 128 -2.33 0.13 -28.40
N GLU A 129 -3.30 1.00 -28.10
CA GLU A 129 -4.66 0.92 -28.66
C GLU A 129 -4.79 1.47 -30.10
N ASP A 130 -3.75 2.07 -30.68
CA ASP A 130 -3.82 2.66 -32.04
C ASP A 130 -3.01 1.92 -33.13
N VAL A 131 -2.49 0.71 -32.87
CA VAL A 131 -1.77 -0.06 -33.90
C VAL A 131 -2.18 -1.53 -33.89
N TYR A 132 -3.40 -1.82 -34.35
CA TYR A 132 -3.72 -3.13 -34.92
C TYR A 132 -4.30 -2.98 -36.33
N PRO A 133 -3.56 -3.35 -37.40
CA PRO A 133 -4.17 -3.58 -38.69
C PRO A 133 -5.11 -4.80 -38.60
N ALA A 134 -6.30 -4.66 -39.21
CA ALA A 134 -7.47 -5.52 -39.11
C ALA A 134 -7.34 -6.96 -39.70
N ALA A 135 -6.24 -7.67 -39.47
CA ALA A 135 -5.96 -8.95 -40.12
C ALA A 135 -5.56 -10.10 -39.16
N ILE A 136 -5.86 -10.01 -37.87
CA ILE A 136 -5.67 -11.12 -36.91
C ILE A 136 -6.94 -11.29 -36.07
N THR A 137 -8.10 -11.46 -36.72
CA THR A 137 -9.41 -11.64 -36.06
C THR A 137 -10.11 -12.95 -36.42
N SER A 138 -9.48 -13.86 -37.17
CA SER A 138 -10.10 -15.14 -37.55
C SER A 138 -9.67 -16.36 -36.73
N GLU A 139 -8.66 -16.26 -35.85
CA GLU A 139 -8.16 -17.43 -35.10
C GLU A 139 -8.28 -17.34 -33.57
N ILE A 140 -8.58 -16.17 -32.99
CA ILE A 140 -8.76 -16.01 -31.52
C ILE A 140 -10.25 -15.91 -31.13
N SER A 141 -11.15 -15.75 -32.10
CA SER A 141 -12.61 -15.68 -31.91
C SER A 141 -13.29 -17.02 -31.59
N ASN A 142 -12.53 -18.11 -31.38
CA ASN A 142 -13.05 -19.40 -30.94
C ASN A 142 -12.88 -19.67 -29.43
N LEU A 143 -12.53 -18.65 -28.65
CA LEU A 143 -12.61 -18.67 -27.17
C LEU A 143 -13.68 -17.70 -26.66
N VAL A 144 -14.76 -17.52 -27.42
CA VAL A 144 -15.96 -16.89 -26.89
C VAL A 144 -16.58 -17.89 -25.92
N ASP A 145 -16.37 -17.66 -24.63
CA ASP A 145 -17.10 -18.32 -23.55
C ASP A 145 -18.60 -18.17 -23.84
N ASP A 146 -19.21 -19.21 -24.40
CA ASP A 146 -20.66 -19.30 -24.49
C ASP A 146 -21.22 -19.13 -23.08
N THR A 147 -21.98 -18.07 -22.85
CA THR A 147 -22.63 -17.78 -21.57
C THR A 147 -24.15 -17.76 -21.76
N LYS A 148 -24.87 -18.26 -20.75
CA LYS A 148 -26.34 -18.25 -20.69
C LYS A 148 -26.78 -17.55 -19.41
N VAL A 149 -27.98 -16.97 -19.41
CA VAL A 149 -28.55 -16.27 -18.26
C VAL A 149 -29.38 -17.23 -17.41
N CYS A 150 -29.24 -17.17 -16.09
CA CYS A 150 -30.05 -17.96 -15.18
C CYS A 150 -31.49 -17.45 -15.08
N PRO A 151 -32.54 -18.30 -15.24
CA PRO A 151 -33.93 -17.87 -15.12
C PRO A 151 -34.34 -17.47 -13.70
N GLU A 152 -33.71 -18.04 -12.67
CA GLU A 152 -34.06 -17.79 -11.27
C GLU A 152 -33.40 -16.54 -10.69
N CYS A 153 -32.13 -16.27 -11.04
CA CYS A 153 -31.36 -15.19 -10.44
C CYS A 153 -30.81 -14.16 -11.44
N ALA A 154 -31.13 -14.30 -12.73
CA ALA A 154 -30.70 -13.41 -13.81
C ALA A 154 -29.18 -13.23 -13.99
N GLU A 155 -28.37 -14.09 -13.35
CA GLU A 155 -26.91 -14.03 -13.44
C GLU A 155 -26.36 -14.72 -14.68
N ASN A 156 -25.26 -14.19 -15.22
CA ASN A 156 -24.56 -14.77 -16.36
C ASN A 156 -23.69 -15.96 -15.90
N ILE A 157 -23.95 -17.12 -16.49
CA ILE A 157 -23.22 -18.35 -16.20
C ILE A 157 -22.67 -18.96 -17.48
N LYS A 158 -21.65 -19.82 -17.38
CA LYS A 158 -21.13 -20.57 -18.52
C LYS A 158 -22.25 -21.43 -19.14
N ALA A 159 -22.36 -21.47 -20.45
CA ALA A 159 -23.39 -22.22 -21.17
C ALA A 159 -23.35 -23.72 -20.83
N ALA A 160 -22.14 -24.26 -20.64
CA ALA A 160 -21.90 -25.64 -20.21
C ALA A 160 -22.25 -25.93 -18.74
N ALA A 161 -22.68 -24.94 -17.94
CA ALA A 161 -23.01 -25.16 -16.53
C ALA A 161 -24.34 -25.95 -16.38
N ILE A 162 -24.25 -27.09 -15.70
CA ILE A 162 -25.41 -27.95 -15.34
C ILE A 162 -26.18 -27.35 -14.15
N LYS A 163 -25.49 -26.60 -13.27
CA LYS A 163 -26.09 -25.91 -12.13
C LYS A 163 -25.61 -24.46 -12.05
N CYS A 164 -26.51 -23.56 -11.68
CA CYS A 164 -26.16 -22.17 -11.40
C CYS A 164 -25.30 -22.09 -10.14
N ARG A 165 -24.14 -21.44 -10.20
CA ARG A 165 -23.26 -21.24 -9.04
C ARG A 165 -23.90 -20.37 -7.96
N PHE A 166 -24.81 -19.48 -8.35
CA PHE A 166 -25.36 -18.44 -7.46
C PHE A 166 -26.61 -18.90 -6.71
N CYS A 167 -27.56 -19.54 -7.40
CA CYS A 167 -28.82 -19.99 -6.81
C CYS A 167 -28.96 -21.52 -6.74
N SER A 168 -27.98 -22.29 -7.22
CA SER A 168 -28.01 -23.76 -7.28
C SER A 168 -29.11 -24.36 -8.16
N TYR A 169 -29.81 -23.56 -8.97
CA TYR A 169 -30.79 -24.02 -9.95
C TYR A 169 -30.16 -25.00 -10.96
N SER A 170 -30.82 -26.13 -11.21
CA SER A 170 -30.38 -27.18 -12.14
C SER A 170 -31.03 -27.05 -13.51
N TYR A 171 -30.22 -27.11 -14.57
CA TYR A 171 -30.65 -27.04 -15.97
C TYR A 171 -30.79 -28.43 -16.62
N GLU A 172 -31.23 -29.43 -15.86
CA GLU A 172 -31.45 -30.81 -16.37
C GLU A 172 -32.34 -30.85 -17.62
#